data_AF-A0A955S1Q8-F1
#
_entry.id   AF-A0A955S1Q8-F1
#
_cell.length_a   1.000
_cell.length_b   1.000
_cell.length_c   1.000
_cell.angle_alpha   90.00
_cell.angle_beta   90.00
_cell.angle_gamma   90.00
#
_symmetry.space_group_name_H-M   'P 1'
#
loop_
_entity.id
_entity.type
_entity.pdbx_description
1 polymer ?
#
loop_
_entity_poly.entity_id
_entity_poly.type
_entity_poly.pdbx_seq_one_letter_code
_entity_poly.pdbx_strand_id
1 'polypeptide(L)'
;MPKPRTYLIFALVAVLLVGRNFSSGEEESGGVVSVASADVLLSRVDPEVRRAFETQAAGLRSLPARIFVQQGRYRPYERHGNRDREMMEQLTTARYPDEDLMGLLEHADPKVRALALLALFDKEDPAHLPVIARMTNDTAETFPGKQTVGDIASEMLRVYMEPVNYMDGPAGSDVCAGFDQYWAHRRDKGLIANWILVRMRRTDSDDGFLTLRGDIAGLPEPQRWWYQLFTGTRNYWEKWGGGRYYSHDEVMQAAKNLGPEELGSLISRNLTLDDPDLTQYTPFPGCNDIDPFTLPYKERFYASPENITPLHHYYAYAGEHMRRFVTEHATELFRPEDWEVFYNAPDRPRRADLTVAAARLNPAQSGQIIRQALAQSVNTDTYNKHMDNILYQTLWELNGPEEREFMLDWFYNNTDRILEDRFLAYLCKADERAALALIKEIVLDPRFEQLNYDHVIHLDAEYIWNWTAEKVPWKNYQDVSGNTVAHPDYVQGLRAGVATWRVGRQRR
;
A
#
# COMPACT_ATOMS: atom_id res chain seq x y z
N MET A 1 7.88 38.51 -1.24
CA MET A 1 9.06 37.99 -1.97
C MET A 1 10.34 38.24 -1.18
N PRO A 2 10.95 37.21 -0.57
CA PRO A 2 12.32 37.27 -0.06
C PRO A 2 13.32 36.69 -1.08
N LYS A 3 14.60 37.07 -0.94
CA LYS A 3 15.67 37.03 -1.97
C LYS A 3 16.37 35.66 -2.14
N PRO A 4 16.83 35.29 -3.35
CA PRO A 4 17.53 34.03 -3.63
C PRO A 4 19.05 34.19 -3.49
N ARG A 5 19.59 34.22 -2.26
CA ARG A 5 21.05 34.28 -2.04
C ARG A 5 21.65 33.11 -1.25
N THR A 6 20.83 32.29 -0.59
CA THR A 6 21.33 31.18 0.23
C THR A 6 21.63 29.92 -0.59
N TYR A 7 20.87 29.65 -1.66
CA TYR A 7 21.04 28.44 -2.47
C TYR A 7 22.33 28.41 -3.32
N LEU A 8 22.92 29.57 -3.64
CA LEU A 8 24.14 29.63 -4.46
C LEU A 8 25.39 29.14 -3.69
N ILE A 9 25.41 29.29 -2.36
CA ILE A 9 26.53 28.86 -1.51
C ILE A 9 26.48 27.33 -1.31
N PHE A 10 25.28 26.76 -1.14
CA PHE A 10 25.10 25.31 -1.05
C PHE A 10 25.48 24.57 -2.34
N ALA A 11 25.12 25.13 -3.50
CA ALA A 11 25.53 24.57 -4.79
C ALA A 11 27.06 24.62 -4.98
N LEU A 12 27.74 25.67 -4.52
CA LEU A 12 29.20 25.79 -4.66
C LEU A 12 29.97 24.82 -3.76
N VAL A 13 29.50 24.59 -2.53
CA VAL A 13 30.12 23.63 -1.60
C VAL A 13 29.89 22.19 -2.06
N ALA A 14 28.70 21.87 -2.58
CA ALA A 14 28.43 20.56 -3.17
C ALA A 14 29.24 20.31 -4.45
N VAL A 15 29.41 21.31 -5.32
CA VAL A 15 30.22 21.19 -6.55
C VAL A 15 31.72 21.08 -6.23
N LEU A 16 32.22 21.75 -5.19
CA LEU A 16 33.63 21.63 -4.76
C LEU A 16 33.93 20.30 -4.05
N LEU A 17 32.93 19.66 -3.43
CA LEU A 17 33.09 18.34 -2.81
C LEU A 17 32.85 17.18 -3.80
N VAL A 18 31.99 17.34 -4.79
CA VAL A 18 31.71 16.32 -5.83
C VAL A 18 32.72 16.40 -6.99
N GLY A 19 33.19 17.59 -7.35
CA GLY A 19 34.10 17.81 -8.49
C GLY A 19 35.52 17.29 -8.29
N ARG A 20 35.91 16.83 -7.09
CA ARG A 20 37.27 16.38 -6.81
C ARG A 20 37.51 14.87 -7.00
N ASN A 21 36.46 14.08 -7.25
CA ASN A 21 36.55 12.61 -7.35
C ASN A 21 36.14 12.02 -8.71
N PHE A 22 35.94 12.83 -9.76
CA PHE A 22 35.62 12.32 -11.09
C PHE A 22 36.52 12.96 -12.17
N SER A 23 37.79 12.58 -12.19
CA SER A 23 38.56 12.54 -13.44
C SER A 23 39.04 11.12 -13.67
N SER A 24 38.66 10.59 -14.82
CA SER A 24 38.96 9.26 -15.35
C SER A 24 40.44 8.91 -15.30
N GLY A 25 40.75 7.76 -14.71
CA GLY A 25 41.77 6.82 -15.20
C GLY A 25 43.23 7.25 -15.09
N GLU A 26 43.76 7.35 -13.87
CA GLU A 26 45.17 7.04 -13.61
C GLU A 26 45.26 6.14 -12.37
N GLU A 27 45.81 4.93 -12.55
CA GLU A 27 46.27 4.07 -11.46
C GLU A 27 47.46 4.73 -10.78
N GLU A 28 47.25 5.49 -9.70
CA GLU A 28 48.34 5.84 -8.79
C GLU A 28 47.92 5.74 -7.32
N SER A 29 48.64 4.86 -6.63
CA SER A 29 49.02 4.85 -5.20
C SER A 29 48.04 5.37 -4.15
N GLY A 30 47.73 4.52 -3.17
CA GLY A 30 46.97 4.85 -1.96
C GLY A 30 47.46 6.13 -1.27
N GLY A 31 46.76 7.22 -1.55
CA GLY A 31 46.88 8.47 -0.82
C GLY A 31 46.30 8.30 0.57
N VAL A 32 47.15 8.37 1.59
CA VAL A 32 46.75 8.54 2.99
C VAL A 32 45.85 9.77 3.04
N VAL A 33 44.55 9.58 3.29
CA VAL A 33 43.64 10.67 3.63
C VAL A 33 44.23 11.36 4.86
N SER A 34 44.70 12.59 4.66
CA SER A 34 45.39 13.37 5.69
C SER A 34 44.48 13.56 6.91
N VAL A 35 44.91 13.03 8.07
CA VAL A 35 44.27 13.19 9.38
C VAL A 35 43.99 14.67 9.71
N ALA A 36 44.74 15.60 9.12
CA ALA A 36 44.52 17.04 9.27
C ALA A 36 43.16 17.53 8.75
N SER A 37 42.44 16.76 7.92
CA SER A 37 41.13 17.15 7.40
C SER A 37 40.00 16.98 8.42
N ALA A 38 40.05 15.93 9.25
CA ALA A 38 38.98 15.63 10.21
C ALA A 38 38.98 16.61 11.38
N ASP A 39 40.16 16.93 11.92
CA ASP A 39 40.30 17.91 13.01
C ASP A 39 39.83 19.32 12.60
N VAL A 40 40.04 19.69 11.33
CA VAL A 40 39.58 20.97 10.80
C VAL A 40 38.05 21.02 10.69
N LEU A 41 37.39 19.94 10.28
CA LEU A 41 35.93 19.88 10.23
C LEU A 41 35.32 19.86 11.63
N LEU A 42 35.87 19.06 12.55
CA LEU A 42 35.41 18.99 13.95
C LEU A 42 35.64 20.30 14.71
N SER A 43 36.64 21.11 14.32
CA SER A 43 36.86 22.43 14.90
C SER A 43 35.77 23.45 14.57
N ARG A 44 34.92 23.15 13.58
CA ARG A 44 33.77 23.98 13.18
C ARG A 44 32.48 23.61 13.89
N VAL A 45 32.42 22.42 14.50
CA VAL A 45 31.26 21.98 15.26
C VAL A 45 31.20 22.77 16.56
N ASP A 46 30.03 23.29 16.91
CA ASP A 46 29.82 23.95 18.20
C ASP A 46 30.27 23.01 19.35
N PRO A 47 31.19 23.45 20.22
CA PRO A 47 31.68 22.62 21.33
C PRO A 47 30.59 22.10 22.27
N GLU A 48 29.48 22.83 22.43
CA GLU A 48 28.34 22.40 23.25
C GLU A 48 27.57 21.26 22.57
N VAL A 49 27.34 21.37 21.26
CA VAL A 49 26.70 20.31 20.46
C VAL A 49 27.57 19.06 20.49
N ARG A 50 28.87 19.20 20.23
CA ARG A 50 29.82 18.07 20.32
C ARG A 50 29.78 17.40 21.70
N ARG A 51 29.88 18.18 22.78
CA ARG A 51 29.85 17.65 24.15
C ARG A 51 28.53 16.93 24.46
N ALA A 52 27.40 17.44 23.96
CA ALA A 52 26.10 16.79 24.16
C ALA A 52 26.07 15.38 23.55
N PHE A 53 26.52 15.24 22.30
CA PHE A 53 26.59 13.94 21.61
C PHE A 53 27.60 12.99 22.26
N GLU A 54 28.78 13.48 22.66
CA GLU A 54 29.78 12.67 23.39
C GLU A 54 29.21 12.16 24.73
N THR A 55 28.49 13.02 25.46
CA THR A 55 27.87 12.66 26.75
C THR A 55 26.81 11.57 26.56
N GLN A 56 25.97 11.68 25.53
CA GLN A 56 24.94 10.70 25.23
C GLN A 56 25.52 9.39 24.68
N ALA A 57 26.54 9.45 23.83
CA ALA A 57 27.29 8.29 23.34
C ALA A 57 27.91 7.48 24.50
N ALA A 58 28.44 8.16 25.52
CA ALA A 58 28.96 7.53 26.73
C ALA A 58 27.86 6.91 27.61
N GLY A 59 26.67 7.51 27.63
CA GLY A 59 25.53 7.04 28.44
C GLY A 59 24.74 5.88 27.83
N LEU A 60 24.70 5.78 26.50
CA LEU A 60 23.88 4.80 25.79
C LEU A 60 24.53 3.40 25.80
N ARG A 61 23.73 2.38 26.15
CA ARG A 61 24.19 0.98 26.25
C ARG A 61 23.95 0.17 24.99
N SER A 62 22.87 0.45 24.29
CA SER A 62 22.55 -0.14 22.99
C SER A 62 21.68 0.80 22.19
N LEU A 63 21.75 0.68 20.87
CA LEU A 63 20.92 1.42 19.95
C LEU A 63 20.18 0.44 19.05
N PRO A 64 18.86 0.21 19.25
CA PRO A 64 18.09 -0.63 18.34
C PRO A 64 17.73 0.19 17.09
N ALA A 65 18.72 0.49 16.24
CA ALA A 65 18.54 1.46 15.16
C ALA A 65 17.39 1.12 14.22
N ARG A 66 17.19 -0.17 13.90
CA ARG A 66 16.05 -0.62 13.09
C ARG A 66 14.70 -0.20 13.69
N ILE A 67 14.53 -0.29 15.01
CA ILE A 67 13.28 0.11 15.68
C ILE A 67 13.09 1.62 15.53
N PHE A 68 14.12 2.40 15.79
CA PHE A 68 14.07 3.86 15.71
C PHE A 68 13.79 4.35 14.27
N VAL A 69 14.50 3.76 13.31
CA VAL A 69 14.43 4.13 11.90
C VAL A 69 13.05 3.80 11.32
N GLN A 70 12.49 2.63 11.64
CA GLN A 70 11.20 2.21 11.09
C GLN A 70 9.99 2.86 11.77
N GLN A 71 10.07 3.22 13.05
CA GLN A 71 8.90 3.67 13.82
C GLN A 71 8.77 5.19 13.93
N GLY A 72 9.74 5.97 13.42
CA GLY A 72 9.62 7.43 13.35
C GLY A 72 9.94 8.15 14.63
N ARG A 73 9.19 7.79 15.66
CA ARG A 73 9.43 8.09 17.06
C ARG A 73 9.32 6.79 17.82
N TYR A 74 10.13 6.67 18.86
CA TYR A 74 10.26 5.44 19.63
C TYR A 74 8.93 5.01 20.23
N ARG A 75 8.15 4.16 19.53
CA ARG A 75 6.99 3.53 20.15
C ARG A 75 7.51 2.67 21.28
N PRO A 76 6.89 2.72 22.47
CA PRO A 76 7.37 1.99 23.63
C PRO A 76 7.29 0.50 23.33
N TYR A 77 8.41 -0.10 22.90
CA TYR A 77 8.67 -1.48 23.20
C TYR A 77 8.88 -1.51 24.71
N GLU A 78 7.92 -2.09 25.43
CA GLU A 78 7.90 -2.22 26.89
C GLU A 78 9.19 -2.80 27.51
N ARG A 79 10.11 -3.31 26.67
CA ARG A 79 11.36 -3.96 27.06
C ARG A 79 12.58 -3.04 27.18
N HIS A 80 12.54 -1.81 26.68
CA HIS A 80 13.68 -0.91 26.79
C HIS A 80 13.42 0.16 27.86
N GLY A 81 14.39 0.37 28.75
CA GLY A 81 14.24 1.28 29.88
C GLY A 81 13.99 2.72 29.43
N ASN A 82 13.20 3.46 30.24
CA ASN A 82 12.80 4.86 29.97
C ASN A 82 13.98 5.80 29.65
N ARG A 83 15.18 5.50 30.18
CA ARG A 83 16.37 6.33 30.03
C ARG A 83 16.89 6.43 28.59
N ASP A 84 16.98 5.32 27.85
CA ASP A 84 17.50 5.35 26.48
C ASP A 84 16.53 6.11 25.57
N ARG A 85 15.23 6.00 25.84
CA ARG A 85 14.18 6.77 25.17
C ARG A 85 14.33 8.28 25.41
N GLU A 86 14.46 8.69 26.67
CA GLU A 86 14.62 10.11 27.03
C GLU A 86 15.86 10.72 26.37
N MET A 87 16.96 9.96 26.30
CA MET A 87 18.18 10.41 25.61
C MET A 87 17.96 10.60 24.11
N MET A 88 17.26 9.66 23.46
CA MET A 88 16.95 9.76 22.02
C MET A 88 15.96 10.90 21.73
N GLU A 89 14.98 11.11 22.60
CA GLU A 89 14.03 12.22 22.48
C GLU A 89 14.72 13.57 22.65
N GLN A 90 15.67 13.70 23.57
CA GLN A 90 16.49 14.91 23.72
C GLN A 90 17.30 15.21 22.46
N LEU A 91 17.86 14.18 21.82
CA LEU A 91 18.63 14.33 20.58
C LEU A 91 17.79 14.89 19.43
N THR A 92 16.60 14.32 19.24
CA THR A 92 15.73 14.67 18.11
C THR A 92 15.00 15.99 18.32
N THR A 93 14.63 16.32 19.55
CA THR A 93 13.89 17.56 19.86
C THR A 93 14.78 18.81 19.91
N ALA A 94 16.09 18.68 20.12
CA ALA A 94 17.01 19.81 20.27
C ALA A 94 17.27 20.61 18.98
N ARG A 95 16.89 20.10 17.80
CA ARG A 95 17.01 20.79 16.50
C ARG A 95 18.39 21.43 16.24
N TYR A 96 19.46 20.66 16.44
CA TYR A 96 20.84 21.09 16.15
C TYR A 96 21.02 21.56 14.69
N PRO A 97 21.94 22.49 14.37
CA PRO A 97 22.24 22.90 13.00
C PRO A 97 22.73 21.74 12.10
N ASP A 98 22.42 21.77 10.80
CA ASP A 98 22.87 20.72 9.86
C ASP A 98 24.39 20.64 9.77
N GLU A 99 25.07 21.78 9.77
CA GLU A 99 26.53 21.87 9.66
C GLU A 99 27.24 21.19 10.84
N ASP A 100 26.72 21.35 12.06
CA ASP A 100 27.26 20.69 13.25
C ASP A 100 27.04 19.18 13.17
N LEU A 101 25.84 18.73 12.80
CA LEU A 101 25.54 17.31 12.66
C LEU A 101 26.39 16.65 11.57
N MET A 102 26.57 17.31 10.43
CA MET A 102 27.44 16.83 9.36
C MET A 102 28.91 16.78 9.82
N GLY A 103 29.38 17.76 10.59
CA GLY A 103 30.72 17.73 11.17
C GLY A 103 30.92 16.57 12.16
N LEU A 104 29.89 16.22 12.94
CA LEU A 104 29.92 15.08 13.86
C LEU A 104 30.01 13.72 13.16
N LEU A 105 29.69 13.62 11.86
CA LEU A 105 29.90 12.41 11.08
C LEU A 105 31.38 12.11 10.83
N GLU A 106 32.29 13.04 11.10
CA GLU A 106 33.74 12.83 11.03
C GLU A 106 34.36 12.52 12.42
N HIS A 107 33.53 12.40 13.46
CA HIS A 107 34.01 12.18 14.83
C HIS A 107 34.67 10.81 14.99
N ALA A 108 35.75 10.72 15.78
CA ALA A 108 36.49 9.47 15.96
C ALA A 108 35.67 8.34 16.64
N ASP A 109 34.79 8.71 17.59
CA ASP A 109 33.87 7.77 18.25
C ASP A 109 32.70 7.38 17.32
N PRO A 110 32.56 6.09 16.91
CA PRO A 110 31.47 5.64 16.05
C PRO A 110 30.08 5.80 16.67
N LYS A 111 29.95 5.83 17.99
CA LYS A 111 28.66 6.11 18.64
C LYS A 111 28.20 7.54 18.39
N VAL A 112 29.12 8.50 18.42
CA VAL A 112 28.82 9.91 18.12
C VAL A 112 28.35 10.03 16.67
N ARG A 113 29.04 9.38 15.72
CA ARG A 113 28.62 9.36 14.30
C ARG A 113 27.23 8.75 14.11
N ALA A 114 26.95 7.63 14.78
CA ALA A 114 25.64 6.98 14.72
C ALA A 114 24.50 7.86 15.29
N LEU A 115 24.74 8.54 16.41
CA LEU A 115 23.76 9.48 16.97
C LEU A 115 23.55 10.69 16.04
N ALA A 116 24.61 11.21 15.42
CA ALA A 116 24.52 12.30 14.45
C ALA A 116 23.71 11.90 13.20
N LEU A 117 23.90 10.68 12.68
CA LEU A 117 23.07 10.10 11.62
C LEU A 117 21.59 10.07 12.02
N LEU A 118 21.27 9.63 13.24
CA LEU A 118 19.89 9.57 13.72
C LEU A 118 19.27 10.96 13.83
N ALA A 119 20.02 11.95 14.31
CA ALA A 119 19.57 13.33 14.37
C ALA A 119 19.34 13.94 12.97
N LEU A 120 20.20 13.64 11.98
CA LEU A 120 19.99 14.06 10.58
C LEU A 120 18.77 13.38 9.96
N PHE A 121 18.58 12.09 10.23
CA PHE A 121 17.46 11.31 9.71
C PHE A 121 16.12 11.75 10.30
N ASP A 122 16.08 12.11 11.59
CA ASP A 122 14.87 12.58 12.27
C ASP A 122 14.34 13.91 11.72
N LYS A 123 15.21 14.73 11.12
CA LYS A 123 14.80 15.94 10.41
C LYS A 123 13.95 15.67 9.17
N GLU A 124 13.98 14.44 8.65
CA GLU A 124 13.24 14.02 7.46
C GLU A 124 13.47 14.92 6.23
N ASP A 125 14.66 15.53 6.16
CA ASP A 125 15.10 16.33 5.01
C ASP A 125 15.82 15.41 4.01
N PRO A 126 15.27 15.23 2.79
CA PRO A 126 15.88 14.42 1.75
C PRO A 126 17.27 14.88 1.32
N ALA A 127 17.64 16.15 1.53
CA ALA A 127 18.97 16.67 1.26
C ALA A 127 20.06 15.97 2.09
N HIS A 128 19.69 15.30 3.19
CA HIS A 128 20.61 14.50 4.00
C HIS A 128 20.87 13.10 3.43
N LEU A 129 20.03 12.59 2.51
CA LEU A 129 20.16 11.23 1.99
C LEU A 129 21.52 10.95 1.33
N PRO A 130 22.14 11.86 0.54
CA PRO A 130 23.48 11.62 -0.01
C PRO A 130 24.56 11.50 1.06
N VAL A 131 24.41 12.19 2.20
CA VAL A 131 25.36 12.09 3.31
C VAL A 131 25.17 10.75 4.02
N ILE A 132 23.92 10.38 4.29
CA ILE A 132 23.57 9.07 4.88
C ILE A 132 24.08 7.94 3.99
N ALA A 133 23.92 8.05 2.67
CA ALA A 133 24.39 7.05 1.70
C ALA A 133 25.91 6.87 1.72
N ARG A 134 26.71 7.91 1.96
CA ARG A 134 28.16 7.73 2.11
C ARG A 134 28.53 6.95 3.37
N MET A 135 27.74 7.11 4.43
CA MET A 135 28.00 6.45 5.71
C MET A 135 27.72 4.95 5.68
N THR A 136 27.10 4.40 4.63
CA THR A 136 26.84 2.95 4.49
C THR A 136 28.12 2.13 4.43
N ASN A 137 29.25 2.76 4.05
CA ASN A 137 30.57 2.14 4.01
C ASN A 137 31.33 2.24 5.35
N ASP A 138 30.76 2.87 6.38
CA ASP A 138 31.42 3.00 7.69
C ASP A 138 31.27 1.69 8.49
N THR A 139 32.31 0.86 8.46
CA THR A 139 32.35 -0.45 9.11
C THR A 139 32.65 -0.40 10.61
N ALA A 140 32.76 0.79 11.22
CA ALA A 140 33.08 0.89 12.63
C ALA A 140 31.91 0.42 13.51
N GLU A 141 32.20 -0.46 14.46
CA GLU A 141 31.20 -0.95 15.42
C GLU A 141 30.79 0.16 16.39
N THR A 142 29.48 0.37 16.53
CA THR A 142 28.92 1.35 17.46
C THR A 142 28.79 0.78 18.87
N PHE A 143 28.28 -0.45 18.97
CA PHE A 143 28.16 -1.21 20.21
C PHE A 143 28.71 -2.63 19.98
N PRO A 144 29.45 -3.22 20.95
CA PRO A 144 30.19 -4.46 20.72
C PRO A 144 29.34 -5.57 20.08
N GLY A 145 29.75 -5.99 18.88
CA GLY A 145 29.23 -7.18 18.17
C GLY A 145 27.77 -7.14 17.73
N LYS A 146 27.15 -5.97 17.53
CA LYS A 146 25.72 -5.88 17.18
C LYS A 146 25.38 -5.03 15.96
N GLN A 147 26.14 -3.98 15.64
CA GLN A 147 25.82 -3.08 14.54
C GLN A 147 26.97 -2.11 14.20
N THR A 148 27.24 -1.89 12.92
CA THR A 148 28.15 -0.84 12.41
C THR A 148 27.40 0.46 12.15
N VAL A 149 28.13 1.58 11.98
CA VAL A 149 27.52 2.84 11.52
C VAL A 149 26.87 2.67 10.14
N GLY A 150 27.50 1.89 9.26
CA GLY A 150 27.00 1.57 7.92
C GLY A 150 25.70 0.78 7.93
N ASP A 151 25.52 -0.16 8.85
CA ASP A 151 24.25 -0.87 9.02
C ASP A 151 23.11 0.09 9.40
N ILE A 152 23.40 1.08 10.25
CA ILE A 152 22.42 2.10 10.66
C ILE A 152 22.03 2.97 9.46
N ALA A 153 23.02 3.45 8.71
CA ALA A 153 22.80 4.24 7.50
C ALA A 153 22.02 3.46 6.43
N SER A 154 22.32 2.18 6.25
CA SER A 154 21.62 1.31 5.30
C SER A 154 20.14 1.12 5.66
N GLU A 155 19.84 0.94 6.95
CA GLU A 155 18.46 0.87 7.43
C GLU A 155 17.71 2.20 7.20
N MET A 156 18.39 3.35 7.37
CA MET A 156 17.81 4.67 7.08
C MET A 156 17.44 4.82 5.61
N LEU A 157 18.37 4.48 4.71
CA LEU A 157 18.10 4.51 3.27
C LEU A 157 16.98 3.53 2.89
N ARG A 158 16.94 2.35 3.51
CA ARG A 158 15.88 1.36 3.28
C ARG A 158 14.49 1.97 3.48
N VAL A 159 14.28 2.79 4.50
CA VAL A 159 12.97 3.45 4.74
C VAL A 159 12.51 4.28 3.55
N TYR A 160 13.43 4.88 2.81
CA TYR A 160 13.16 5.69 1.62
C TYR A 160 13.15 4.86 0.33
N MET A 161 13.96 3.82 0.21
CA MET A 161 14.15 3.08 -1.05
C MET A 161 13.24 1.85 -1.19
N GLU A 162 13.02 1.12 -0.09
CA GLU A 162 12.13 -0.05 -0.03
C GLU A 162 10.73 0.24 -0.55
N PRO A 163 10.11 1.36 -0.19
CA PRO A 163 8.73 1.57 -0.59
C PRO A 163 8.59 1.73 -2.11
N VAL A 164 9.54 2.40 -2.77
CA VAL A 164 9.60 2.56 -4.24
C VAL A 164 10.43 1.48 -4.93
N ASN A 165 10.77 0.41 -4.22
CA ASN A 165 11.44 -0.76 -4.77
C ASN A 165 12.81 -0.51 -5.42
N TYR A 166 13.66 0.30 -4.76
CA TYR A 166 15.04 0.55 -5.19
C TYR A 166 16.09 -0.26 -4.40
N MET A 167 15.67 -1.28 -3.65
CA MET A 167 16.52 -1.98 -2.67
C MET A 167 17.68 -2.77 -3.27
N ASP A 168 17.50 -3.35 -4.46
CA ASP A 168 18.43 -4.36 -4.96
C ASP A 168 19.46 -3.83 -5.98
N GLY A 169 19.35 -2.56 -6.37
CA GLY A 169 20.03 -2.07 -7.58
C GLY A 169 19.76 -2.98 -8.81
N PRO A 170 20.48 -2.82 -9.92
CA PRO A 170 20.31 -3.69 -11.10
C PRO A 170 20.79 -5.14 -10.92
N ALA A 171 21.36 -5.52 -9.76
CA ALA A 171 22.14 -6.76 -9.62
C ALA A 171 22.01 -7.50 -8.27
N GLY A 172 21.12 -7.08 -7.37
CA GLY A 172 20.82 -7.78 -6.11
C GLY A 172 21.99 -7.88 -5.12
N SER A 173 23.01 -7.01 -5.23
CA SER A 173 24.28 -7.23 -4.54
C SER A 173 24.63 -6.24 -3.42
N ASP A 174 23.82 -5.21 -3.13
CA ASP A 174 23.94 -4.39 -1.92
C ASP A 174 22.74 -3.45 -1.79
N VAL A 175 22.20 -3.28 -0.57
CA VAL A 175 21.03 -2.42 -0.24
C VAL A 175 21.18 -0.98 -0.77
N CYS A 176 22.42 -0.53 -0.97
CA CYS A 176 22.76 0.83 -1.36
C CYS A 176 23.15 0.97 -2.84
N ALA A 177 23.29 -0.14 -3.59
CA ALA A 177 23.65 -0.09 -5.01
C ALA A 177 22.56 0.60 -5.87
N GLY A 178 21.31 0.61 -5.40
CA GLY A 178 20.20 1.32 -6.05
C GLY A 178 20.10 2.81 -5.70
N PHE A 179 20.89 3.33 -4.74
CA PHE A 179 20.71 4.70 -4.24
C PHE A 179 20.94 5.75 -5.31
N ASP A 180 21.97 5.60 -6.17
CA ASP A 180 22.25 6.56 -7.22
C ASP A 180 21.08 6.70 -8.21
N GLN A 181 20.45 5.58 -8.56
CA GLN A 181 19.27 5.57 -9.43
C GLN A 181 18.06 6.18 -8.72
N TYR A 182 17.85 5.81 -7.45
CA TYR A 182 16.81 6.38 -6.61
C TYR A 182 16.93 7.92 -6.54
N TRP A 183 18.14 8.40 -6.29
CA TRP A 183 18.45 9.82 -6.08
C TRP A 183 18.43 10.62 -7.38
N ALA A 184 18.90 10.05 -8.48
CA ALA A 184 18.91 10.72 -9.80
C ALA A 184 17.53 11.26 -10.21
N HIS A 185 16.46 10.55 -9.86
CA HIS A 185 15.08 10.97 -10.17
C HIS A 185 14.47 11.95 -9.15
N ARG A 186 15.07 12.12 -7.98
CA ARG A 186 14.44 12.77 -6.82
C ARG A 186 15.20 13.97 -6.27
N ARG A 187 16.51 14.07 -6.49
CA ARG A 187 17.40 15.07 -5.86
C ARG A 187 16.99 16.53 -6.07
N ASP A 188 16.39 16.84 -7.21
CA ASP A 188 16.01 18.19 -7.63
C ASP A 188 14.51 18.46 -7.40
N LYS A 189 13.81 17.51 -6.75
CA LYS A 189 12.38 17.60 -6.48
C LYS A 189 12.13 18.20 -5.10
N GLY A 190 10.99 18.89 -4.98
CA GLY A 190 10.43 19.30 -3.68
C GLY A 190 9.80 18.10 -2.98
N LEU A 191 8.62 18.29 -2.39
CA LEU A 191 7.88 17.19 -1.78
C LEU A 191 7.44 16.16 -2.86
N ILE A 192 7.76 14.89 -2.67
CA ILE A 192 7.33 13.75 -3.51
C ILE A 192 6.59 12.69 -2.68
N ALA A 193 5.80 11.83 -3.33
CA ALA A 193 4.89 10.91 -2.66
C ALA A 193 5.62 9.93 -1.75
N ASN A 194 6.82 9.49 -2.14
CA ASN A 194 7.61 8.60 -1.30
C ASN A 194 8.07 9.26 -0.01
N TRP A 195 8.56 10.49 -0.10
CA TRP A 195 8.98 11.25 1.08
C TRP A 195 7.80 11.57 1.99
N ILE A 196 6.65 11.93 1.41
CA ILE A 196 5.40 12.08 2.16
C ILE A 196 5.10 10.80 2.93
N LEU A 197 5.18 9.63 2.30
CA LEU A 197 4.88 8.39 3.01
C LEU A 197 5.86 8.11 4.15
N VAL A 198 7.16 8.33 3.92
CA VAL A 198 8.16 8.16 4.99
C VAL A 198 7.76 9.00 6.20
N ARG A 199 7.43 10.28 5.99
CA ARG A 199 6.93 11.17 7.05
C ARG A 199 5.64 10.65 7.66
N MET A 200 4.72 10.12 6.85
CA MET A 200 3.45 9.57 7.36
C MET A 200 3.65 8.38 8.28
N ARG A 201 4.54 7.46 7.92
CA ARG A 201 4.86 6.25 8.70
C ARG A 201 5.58 6.60 9.99
N ARG A 202 6.40 7.63 9.94
CA ARG A 202 7.22 8.09 11.05
C ARG A 202 6.49 9.06 11.99
N THR A 203 5.41 9.67 11.53
CA THR A 203 4.58 10.54 12.35
C THR A 203 3.59 9.72 13.19
N ASP A 204 3.65 9.90 14.51
CA ASP A 204 2.70 9.31 15.47
C ASP A 204 1.87 10.36 16.24
N SER A 205 2.13 11.65 15.99
CA SER A 205 1.53 12.78 16.71
C SER A 205 0.62 13.62 15.81
N ASP A 206 -0.44 14.19 16.39
CA ASP A 206 -1.37 15.08 15.69
C ASP A 206 -0.66 16.29 15.07
N ASP A 207 0.33 16.87 15.78
CA ASP A 207 1.12 18.00 15.27
C ASP A 207 1.91 17.65 14.01
N GLY A 208 2.49 16.45 13.95
CA GLY A 208 3.20 16.00 12.75
C GLY A 208 2.24 15.78 11.58
N PHE A 209 1.03 15.27 11.84
CA PHE A 209 0.00 15.12 10.81
C PHE A 209 -0.44 16.48 10.29
N LEU A 210 -0.69 17.45 11.17
CA LEU A 210 -1.05 18.83 10.80
C LEU A 210 0.07 19.53 10.02
N THR A 211 1.33 19.30 10.41
CA THR A 211 2.49 19.85 9.69
C THR A 211 2.54 19.29 8.27
N LEU A 212 2.45 17.97 8.10
CA LEU A 212 2.45 17.35 6.77
C LEU A 212 1.25 17.80 5.91
N ARG A 213 0.07 17.95 6.52
CA ARG A 213 -1.10 18.53 5.83
C ARG A 213 -0.84 19.96 5.38
N GLY A 214 -0.20 20.78 6.22
CA GLY A 214 0.20 22.15 5.88
C GLY A 214 1.19 22.19 4.71
N ASP A 215 2.18 21.30 4.72
CA ASP A 215 3.15 21.17 3.63
C ASP A 215 2.48 20.78 2.31
N ILE A 216 1.56 19.80 2.34
CA ILE A 216 0.77 19.39 1.16
C ILE A 216 -0.12 20.56 0.68
N ALA A 217 -0.80 21.25 1.59
CA ALA A 217 -1.65 22.39 1.26
C ALA A 217 -0.87 23.56 0.65
N GLY A 218 0.43 23.69 0.94
CA GLY A 218 1.32 24.69 0.36
C GLY A 218 1.72 24.43 -1.10
N LEU A 219 1.50 23.22 -1.62
CA LEU A 219 1.86 22.84 -2.99
C LEU A 219 0.97 23.52 -4.05
N PRO A 220 1.47 23.73 -5.28
CA PRO A 220 0.66 24.25 -6.38
C PRO A 220 -0.41 23.24 -6.83
N GLU A 221 -1.41 23.75 -7.54
CA GLU A 221 -2.41 22.92 -8.22
C GLU A 221 -1.90 22.50 -9.61
N PRO A 222 -2.22 21.28 -10.10
CA PRO A 222 -3.06 20.26 -9.47
C PRO A 222 -2.32 19.34 -8.47
N GLN A 223 -1.00 19.51 -8.30
CA GLN A 223 -0.14 18.63 -7.51
C GLN A 223 -0.65 18.43 -6.06
N ARG A 224 -1.14 19.50 -5.42
CA ARG A 224 -1.78 19.42 -4.09
C ARG A 224 -2.90 18.38 -4.04
N TRP A 225 -3.80 18.38 -5.02
CA TRP A 225 -4.96 17.48 -5.05
C TRP A 225 -4.56 16.03 -5.24
N TRP A 226 -3.53 15.78 -6.05
CA TRP A 226 -2.95 14.45 -6.19
C TRP A 226 -2.39 13.91 -4.87
N TYR A 227 -1.67 14.73 -4.10
CA TYR A 227 -1.18 14.30 -2.79
C TYR A 227 -2.27 14.14 -1.74
N GLN A 228 -3.31 14.98 -1.76
CA GLN A 228 -4.47 14.79 -0.89
C GLN A 228 -5.18 13.47 -1.21
N LEU A 229 -5.39 13.17 -2.49
CA LEU A 229 -5.94 11.90 -2.94
C LEU A 229 -5.04 10.73 -2.49
N PHE A 230 -3.75 10.76 -2.83
CA PHE A 230 -2.77 9.74 -2.47
C PHE A 230 -2.75 9.43 -0.96
N THR A 231 -2.63 10.46 -0.13
CA THR A 231 -2.54 10.29 1.32
C THR A 231 -3.89 9.92 1.94
N GLY A 232 -5.00 10.42 1.40
CA GLY A 232 -6.33 10.13 1.91
C GLY A 232 -6.85 8.74 1.56
N THR A 233 -6.63 8.26 0.33
CA THR A 233 -7.11 6.94 -0.12
C THR A 233 -6.32 5.79 0.48
N ARG A 234 -5.04 6.00 0.79
CA ARG A 234 -4.21 4.97 1.41
C ARG A 234 -4.72 4.58 2.79
N ASN A 235 -5.08 5.60 3.58
CA ASN A 235 -5.53 5.41 4.94
C ASN A 235 -6.87 4.65 4.96
N TYR A 236 -7.75 4.84 3.96
CA TYR A 236 -9.04 4.17 3.86
C TYR A 236 -8.99 2.63 4.01
N TRP A 237 -7.87 1.99 3.67
CA TRP A 237 -7.74 0.54 3.59
C TRP A 237 -6.82 -0.06 4.65
N GLU A 238 -5.93 0.73 5.24
CA GLU A 238 -5.11 0.27 6.35
C GLU A 238 -5.92 0.37 7.65
N LYS A 239 -6.02 -0.73 8.40
CA LYS A 239 -6.63 -0.79 9.77
C LYS A 239 -6.01 0.20 10.78
N TRP A 240 -5.06 1.03 10.35
CA TRP A 240 -4.18 1.86 11.16
C TRP A 240 -4.54 3.36 11.20
N GLY A 241 -5.67 3.78 10.62
CA GLY A 241 -6.23 5.12 10.92
C GLY A 241 -6.76 5.90 9.71
N GLY A 242 -7.71 5.33 8.98
CA GLY A 242 -8.21 5.82 7.71
C GLY A 242 -8.55 7.30 7.56
N GLY A 243 -9.08 7.90 8.62
CA GLY A 243 -9.47 9.31 8.63
C GLY A 243 -8.45 10.25 9.26
N ARG A 244 -7.22 9.82 9.55
CA ARG A 244 -6.27 10.65 10.30
C ARG A 244 -5.73 11.85 9.52
N TYR A 245 -5.54 11.70 8.21
CA TYR A 245 -4.95 12.77 7.39
C TYR A 245 -5.98 13.56 6.62
N TYR A 246 -6.94 12.90 5.98
CA TYR A 246 -8.02 13.54 5.25
C TYR A 246 -9.31 12.76 5.49
N SER A 247 -10.42 13.45 5.71
CA SER A 247 -11.73 12.82 5.78
C SER A 247 -12.16 12.32 4.39
N HIS A 248 -13.18 11.46 4.34
CA HIS A 248 -13.77 11.04 3.07
C HIS A 248 -14.12 12.22 2.16
N ASP A 249 -14.80 13.22 2.72
CA ASP A 249 -15.30 14.38 1.99
C ASP A 249 -14.14 15.22 1.45
N GLU A 250 -13.04 15.33 2.20
CA GLU A 250 -11.83 16.02 1.73
C GLU A 250 -11.18 15.28 0.56
N VAL A 251 -11.11 13.95 0.61
CA VAL A 251 -10.57 13.11 -0.47
C VAL A 251 -11.46 13.18 -1.71
N MET A 252 -12.78 13.08 -1.53
CA MET A 252 -13.77 13.24 -2.57
C MET A 252 -13.68 14.62 -3.21
N GLN A 253 -13.52 15.69 -2.42
CA GLN A 253 -13.36 17.04 -2.94
C GLN A 253 -12.05 17.20 -3.72
N ALA A 254 -10.95 16.61 -3.26
CA ALA A 254 -9.69 16.59 -4.00
C ALA A 254 -9.84 15.88 -5.36
N ALA A 255 -10.53 14.73 -5.39
CA ALA A 255 -10.84 14.03 -6.64
C ALA A 255 -11.72 14.88 -7.58
N LYS A 256 -12.75 15.56 -7.06
CA LYS A 256 -13.59 16.49 -7.83
C LYS A 256 -12.80 17.67 -8.38
N ASN A 257 -11.83 18.19 -7.63
CA ASN A 257 -10.96 19.29 -8.06
C ASN A 257 -9.99 18.87 -9.18
N LEU A 258 -9.57 17.60 -9.22
CA LEU A 258 -8.78 17.04 -10.33
C LEU A 258 -9.63 16.93 -11.61
N GLY A 259 -10.89 16.49 -11.46
CA GLY A 259 -11.84 16.36 -12.56
C GLY A 259 -11.64 15.11 -13.43
N PRO A 260 -12.59 14.82 -14.35
CA PRO A 260 -12.64 13.56 -15.08
C PRO A 260 -11.42 13.29 -15.97
N GLU A 261 -10.82 14.32 -16.57
CA GLU A 261 -9.69 14.17 -17.50
C GLU A 261 -8.41 13.68 -16.77
N GLU A 262 -8.07 14.33 -15.66
CA GLU A 262 -6.93 13.97 -14.81
C GLU A 262 -7.13 12.60 -14.16
N LEU A 263 -8.32 12.35 -13.60
CA LEU A 263 -8.66 11.06 -13.01
C LEU A 263 -8.70 9.95 -14.08
N GLY A 264 -9.17 10.25 -15.30
CA GLY A 264 -9.14 9.33 -16.43
C GLY A 264 -7.71 8.97 -16.82
N SER A 265 -6.78 9.93 -16.78
CA SER A 265 -5.35 9.67 -17.03
C SER A 265 -4.75 8.71 -15.98
N LEU A 266 -5.15 8.82 -14.71
CA LEU A 266 -4.82 7.83 -13.68
C LEU A 266 -5.40 6.44 -14.02
N ILE A 267 -6.67 6.35 -14.42
CA ILE A 267 -7.33 5.09 -14.79
C ILE A 267 -6.66 4.43 -15.99
N SER A 268 -6.25 5.21 -16.99
CA SER A 268 -5.57 4.75 -18.21
C SER A 268 -4.06 4.54 -18.05
N ARG A 269 -3.49 4.76 -16.85
CA ARG A 269 -2.03 4.72 -16.58
C ARG A 269 -1.22 5.67 -17.46
N ASN A 270 -1.79 6.81 -17.83
CA ASN A 270 -1.13 7.84 -18.61
C ASN A 270 -0.98 9.14 -17.81
N LEU A 271 -0.84 9.02 -16.49
CA LEU A 271 -0.72 10.16 -15.59
C LEU A 271 0.61 10.87 -15.82
N THR A 272 0.55 12.18 -16.08
CA THR A 272 1.73 13.03 -16.35
C THR A 272 1.94 14.03 -15.22
N LEU A 273 2.61 13.59 -14.15
CA LEU A 273 3.05 14.44 -13.05
C LEU A 273 4.57 14.53 -13.01
N ASP A 274 5.06 15.62 -12.40
CA ASP A 274 6.49 15.79 -12.15
C ASP A 274 7.03 14.84 -11.07
N ASP A 275 6.13 14.24 -10.27
CA ASP A 275 6.46 13.26 -9.26
C ASP A 275 6.64 11.86 -9.86
N PRO A 276 7.87 11.29 -9.85
CA PRO A 276 8.11 9.96 -10.36
C PRO A 276 7.37 8.88 -9.56
N ASP A 277 7.10 9.11 -8.27
CA ASP A 277 6.47 8.13 -7.38
C ASP A 277 4.96 7.97 -7.63
N LEU A 278 4.33 8.96 -8.29
CA LEU A 278 2.91 8.91 -8.68
C LEU A 278 2.71 8.48 -10.14
N THR A 279 3.72 8.68 -10.99
CA THR A 279 3.62 8.44 -12.45
C THR A 279 4.26 7.15 -12.90
N GLN A 280 5.40 6.78 -12.31
CA GLN A 280 6.11 5.60 -12.73
C GLN A 280 5.47 4.40 -12.04
N TYR A 281 4.65 3.68 -12.81
CA TYR A 281 4.59 2.25 -12.64
C TYR A 281 5.92 1.72 -13.17
N THR A 282 6.97 1.73 -12.34
CA THR A 282 8.21 1.02 -12.65
C THR A 282 7.98 -0.43 -12.24
N PRO A 283 7.60 -1.33 -13.16
CA PRO A 283 7.77 -2.75 -12.88
C PRO A 283 9.25 -2.97 -12.54
N PHE A 284 9.50 -3.84 -11.56
CA PHE A 284 10.82 -4.20 -11.07
C PHE A 284 11.82 -4.31 -12.24
N PRO A 285 12.94 -3.54 -12.25
CA PRO A 285 14.02 -3.80 -13.20
C PRO A 285 14.54 -5.22 -12.98
N GLY A 286 14.18 -6.16 -13.85
CA GLY A 286 14.45 -7.59 -13.70
C GLY A 286 13.24 -8.49 -13.41
N CYS A 287 12.05 -7.95 -13.12
CA CYS A 287 10.78 -8.69 -13.10
C CYS A 287 9.83 -8.25 -14.22
N ASN A 288 10.31 -7.60 -15.27
CA ASN A 288 9.48 -7.26 -16.44
C ASN A 288 8.82 -8.48 -17.11
N ASP A 289 9.39 -9.67 -16.91
CA ASP A 289 8.85 -10.94 -17.40
C ASP A 289 8.02 -11.70 -16.35
N ILE A 290 8.03 -11.23 -15.10
CA ILE A 290 7.28 -11.82 -13.99
C ILE A 290 6.31 -10.76 -13.52
N ASP A 291 5.14 -10.75 -14.16
CA ASP A 291 3.99 -10.12 -13.55
C ASP A 291 3.85 -10.68 -12.12
N PRO A 292 3.96 -9.86 -11.07
CA PRO A 292 3.82 -10.36 -9.70
C PRO A 292 2.45 -10.99 -9.49
N PHE A 293 1.49 -10.78 -10.41
CA PHE A 293 0.19 -11.44 -10.46
C PHE A 293 0.14 -12.75 -11.27
N THR A 294 1.17 -13.14 -12.03
CA THR A 294 1.25 -14.45 -12.72
C THR A 294 1.97 -15.53 -11.92
N LEU A 295 2.78 -15.17 -10.91
CA LEU A 295 3.35 -16.16 -9.99
C LEU A 295 2.24 -16.88 -9.21
N PRO A 296 2.25 -18.21 -9.09
CA PRO A 296 1.33 -18.93 -8.22
C PRO A 296 1.34 -18.33 -6.81
N TYR A 297 0.16 -18.09 -6.23
CA TYR A 297 0.01 -17.47 -4.89
C TYR A 297 0.88 -18.12 -3.80
N LYS A 298 1.16 -19.42 -3.92
CA LYS A 298 2.05 -20.16 -3.01
C LYS A 298 3.52 -19.74 -3.16
N GLU A 299 4.01 -19.45 -4.35
CA GLU A 299 5.40 -19.02 -4.55
C GLU A 299 5.63 -17.58 -4.06
N ARG A 300 4.58 -16.74 -4.06
CA ARG A 300 4.64 -15.37 -3.49
C ARG A 300 4.79 -15.32 -1.98
N PHE A 301 4.30 -16.33 -1.26
CA PHE A 301 4.26 -16.35 0.21
C PHE A 301 5.20 -17.37 0.86
N TYR A 302 5.62 -18.41 0.13
CA TYR A 302 6.47 -19.49 0.69
C TYR A 302 7.92 -19.45 0.22
N ALA A 303 8.32 -18.52 -0.67
CA ALA A 303 9.72 -18.21 -0.90
C ALA A 303 10.28 -17.44 0.32
N SER A 304 10.59 -18.19 1.39
CA SER A 304 11.10 -17.73 2.69
C SER A 304 10.17 -16.78 3.48
N PRO A 305 9.47 -17.29 4.52
CA PRO A 305 8.73 -16.47 5.50
C PRO A 305 9.57 -15.39 6.20
N GLU A 306 10.90 -15.43 6.04
CA GLU A 306 11.83 -14.51 6.70
C GLU A 306 12.36 -13.40 5.76
N ASN A 307 12.15 -13.50 4.43
CA ASN A 307 12.82 -12.61 3.46
C ASN A 307 11.91 -11.79 2.55
N ILE A 308 10.61 -12.06 2.46
CA ILE A 308 9.68 -11.16 1.77
C ILE A 308 9.01 -10.30 2.83
N THR A 309 9.64 -9.18 3.18
CA THR A 309 8.98 -8.17 4.01
C THR A 309 7.68 -7.74 3.32
N PRO A 310 6.59 -7.48 4.08
CA PRO A 310 5.33 -6.93 3.53
C PRO A 310 5.50 -5.62 2.76
N LEU A 311 6.72 -5.07 2.72
CA LEU A 311 7.07 -3.73 2.29
C LEU A 311 7.12 -3.54 0.76
N HIS A 312 7.50 -4.56 -0.01
CA HIS A 312 7.52 -4.50 -1.49
C HIS A 312 6.14 -4.28 -2.12
N HIS A 313 5.08 -4.52 -1.36
CA HIS A 313 3.71 -4.34 -1.82
C HIS A 313 3.30 -2.85 -1.91
N TYR A 314 3.85 -1.94 -1.09
CA TYR A 314 3.14 -0.69 -0.76
C TYR A 314 3.06 0.42 -1.84
N TYR A 315 3.90 0.46 -2.89
CA TYR A 315 3.85 1.56 -3.89
C TYR A 315 3.24 1.16 -5.21
N ALA A 316 3.37 -0.11 -5.61
CA ALA A 316 2.45 -0.68 -6.58
C ALA A 316 1.00 -0.44 -6.13
N TYR A 317 0.74 -0.38 -4.81
CA TYR A 317 -0.56 -0.05 -4.25
C TYR A 317 -0.90 1.45 -4.13
N ALA A 318 0.06 2.38 -4.21
CA ALA A 318 -0.23 3.81 -4.03
C ALA A 318 -1.19 4.34 -5.11
N GLY A 319 -0.78 4.20 -6.37
CA GLY A 319 -1.65 4.48 -7.52
C GLY A 319 -2.90 3.60 -7.52
N GLU A 320 -2.78 2.36 -7.03
CA GLU A 320 -3.90 1.43 -6.98
C GLU A 320 -4.99 1.84 -5.98
N HIS A 321 -4.63 2.37 -4.81
CA HIS A 321 -5.58 2.88 -3.82
C HIS A 321 -6.31 4.10 -4.36
N MET A 322 -5.61 5.00 -5.06
CA MET A 322 -6.25 6.12 -5.74
C MET A 322 -7.20 5.62 -6.83
N ARG A 323 -6.76 4.70 -7.70
CA ARG A 323 -7.60 4.12 -8.76
C ARG A 323 -8.83 3.43 -8.19
N ARG A 324 -8.67 2.66 -7.12
CA ARG A 324 -9.77 1.98 -6.44
C ARG A 324 -10.78 2.97 -5.86
N PHE A 325 -10.31 4.04 -5.21
CA PHE A 325 -11.21 5.10 -4.75
C PHE A 325 -11.97 5.72 -5.92
N VAL A 326 -11.27 6.02 -7.02
CA VAL A 326 -11.87 6.59 -8.23
C VAL A 326 -12.90 5.65 -8.87
N THR A 327 -12.66 4.34 -8.91
CA THR A 327 -13.61 3.35 -9.45
C THR A 327 -14.82 3.15 -8.53
N GLU A 328 -14.62 3.13 -7.22
CA GLU A 328 -15.72 3.03 -6.23
C GLU A 328 -16.68 4.23 -6.30
N HIS A 329 -16.15 5.43 -6.61
CA HIS A 329 -16.90 6.68 -6.71
C HIS A 329 -17.13 7.16 -8.15
N ALA A 330 -17.04 6.27 -9.14
CA ALA A 330 -17.07 6.65 -10.56
C ALA A 330 -18.32 7.48 -10.94
N THR A 331 -19.51 7.11 -10.46
CA THR A 331 -20.77 7.83 -10.74
C THR A 331 -20.86 9.23 -10.13
N GLU A 332 -20.00 9.54 -9.16
CA GLU A 332 -19.93 10.87 -8.53
C GLU A 332 -18.83 11.75 -9.15
N LEU A 333 -17.83 11.12 -9.76
CA LEU A 333 -16.62 11.77 -10.30
C LEU A 333 -16.66 11.93 -11.83
N PHE A 334 -17.45 11.12 -12.53
CA PHE A 334 -17.51 11.07 -13.99
C PHE A 334 -18.94 11.22 -14.49
N ARG A 335 -19.07 11.60 -15.76
CA ARG A 335 -20.36 11.62 -16.45
C ARG A 335 -20.67 10.23 -17.03
N PRO A 336 -21.94 9.89 -17.29
CA PRO A 336 -22.30 8.64 -17.93
C PRO A 336 -21.54 8.37 -19.23
N GLU A 337 -21.22 9.41 -20.01
CA GLU A 337 -20.50 9.29 -21.28
C GLU A 337 -19.03 8.86 -21.11
N ASP A 338 -18.44 9.02 -19.92
CA ASP A 338 -17.03 8.71 -19.65
C ASP A 338 -16.80 7.21 -19.33
N TRP A 339 -17.83 6.36 -19.40
CA TRP A 339 -17.74 4.94 -19.07
C TRP A 339 -16.64 4.20 -19.86
N GLU A 340 -16.33 4.65 -21.08
CA GLU A 340 -15.29 4.08 -21.94
C GLU A 340 -13.88 4.22 -21.36
N VAL A 341 -13.62 5.22 -20.52
CA VAL A 341 -12.32 5.40 -19.84
C VAL A 341 -12.00 4.18 -18.98
N PHE A 342 -13.01 3.68 -18.27
CA PHE A 342 -12.91 2.48 -17.43
C PHE A 342 -12.93 1.20 -18.26
N TYR A 343 -13.76 1.16 -19.29
CA TYR A 343 -13.91 0.00 -20.16
C TYR A 343 -12.65 -0.30 -21.00
N ASN A 344 -11.95 0.75 -21.43
CA ASN A 344 -10.74 0.64 -22.26
C ASN A 344 -9.45 0.67 -21.44
N ALA A 345 -9.52 0.74 -20.11
CA ALA A 345 -8.35 0.73 -19.26
C ALA A 345 -7.51 -0.56 -19.48
N PRO A 346 -6.18 -0.46 -19.60
CA PRO A 346 -5.33 -1.58 -20.03
C PRO A 346 -5.40 -2.81 -19.12
N ASP A 347 -5.68 -2.61 -17.83
CA ASP A 347 -5.78 -3.70 -16.85
C ASP A 347 -7.20 -4.23 -16.64
N ARG A 348 -8.21 -3.71 -17.35
CA ARG A 348 -9.61 -4.09 -17.12
C ARG A 348 -9.83 -5.61 -17.08
N PRO A 349 -9.24 -6.44 -17.96
CA PRO A 349 -9.44 -7.89 -17.91
C PRO A 349 -9.03 -8.52 -16.57
N ARG A 350 -8.21 -7.83 -15.77
CA ARG A 350 -7.69 -8.31 -14.48
C ARG A 350 -8.32 -7.61 -13.27
N ARG A 351 -9.25 -6.67 -13.48
CA ARG A 351 -9.79 -5.76 -12.47
C ARG A 351 -11.31 -5.61 -12.57
N ALA A 352 -12.04 -6.25 -11.65
CA ALA A 352 -13.50 -6.12 -11.61
C ALA A 352 -13.95 -4.70 -11.34
N ASP A 353 -13.26 -3.95 -10.48
CA ASP A 353 -13.67 -2.60 -10.10
C ASP A 353 -13.74 -1.62 -11.29
N LEU A 354 -12.83 -1.75 -12.26
CA LEU A 354 -12.92 -1.01 -13.54
C LEU A 354 -14.17 -1.38 -14.33
N THR A 355 -14.49 -2.68 -14.42
CA THR A 355 -15.70 -3.15 -15.11
C THR A 355 -16.97 -2.70 -14.39
N VAL A 356 -16.99 -2.75 -13.05
CA VAL A 356 -18.10 -2.28 -12.22
C VAL A 356 -18.32 -0.78 -12.42
N ALA A 357 -17.24 0.02 -12.39
CA ALA A 357 -17.32 1.45 -12.66
C ALA A 357 -17.91 1.76 -14.05
N ALA A 358 -17.42 1.07 -15.09
CA ALA A 358 -17.95 1.21 -16.45
C ALA A 358 -19.45 0.85 -16.54
N ALA A 359 -19.84 -0.27 -15.92
CA ALA A 359 -21.22 -0.75 -15.91
C ALA A 359 -22.17 0.20 -15.14
N ARG A 360 -21.71 0.79 -14.03
CA ARG A 360 -22.48 1.77 -13.26
C ARG A 360 -22.65 3.10 -14.01
N LEU A 361 -21.64 3.53 -14.77
CA LEU A 361 -21.73 4.72 -15.61
C LEU A 361 -22.60 4.52 -16.85
N ASN A 362 -22.70 3.28 -17.36
CA ASN A 362 -23.55 2.92 -18.49
C ASN A 362 -24.58 1.82 -18.13
N PRO A 363 -25.64 2.16 -17.37
CA PRO A 363 -26.64 1.19 -16.93
C PRO A 363 -27.31 0.43 -18.08
N ALA A 364 -27.52 1.10 -19.22
CA ALA A 364 -28.15 0.53 -20.41
C ALA A 364 -27.35 -0.62 -21.04
N GLN A 365 -26.04 -0.68 -20.82
CA GLN A 365 -25.16 -1.76 -21.29
C GLN A 365 -24.52 -2.55 -20.16
N SER A 366 -24.92 -2.32 -18.90
CA SER A 366 -24.25 -2.87 -17.72
C SER A 366 -24.17 -4.41 -17.76
N GLY A 367 -25.26 -5.10 -18.09
CA GLY A 367 -25.29 -6.55 -18.25
C GLY A 367 -24.34 -7.06 -19.36
N GLN A 368 -24.26 -6.36 -20.50
CA GLN A 368 -23.33 -6.71 -21.58
C GLN A 368 -21.87 -6.53 -21.16
N ILE A 369 -21.54 -5.38 -20.55
CA ILE A 369 -20.19 -5.04 -20.08
C ILE A 369 -19.68 -6.11 -19.10
N ILE A 370 -20.51 -6.48 -18.11
CA ILE A 370 -20.13 -7.44 -17.07
C ILE A 370 -20.01 -8.86 -17.63
N ARG A 371 -20.98 -9.33 -18.44
CA ARG A 371 -20.89 -10.67 -19.07
C ARG A 371 -19.67 -10.81 -19.95
N GLN A 372 -19.29 -9.76 -20.68
CA GLN A 372 -18.07 -9.78 -21.48
C GLN A 372 -16.81 -9.91 -20.61
N ALA A 373 -16.76 -9.25 -19.45
CA ALA A 373 -15.65 -9.39 -18.51
C ALA A 373 -15.57 -10.81 -17.92
N LEU A 374 -16.71 -11.38 -17.54
CA LEU A 374 -16.81 -12.77 -17.05
C LEU A 374 -16.35 -13.78 -18.12
N ALA A 375 -16.73 -13.59 -19.37
CA ALA A 375 -16.26 -14.45 -20.47
C ALA A 375 -14.74 -14.35 -20.70
N GLN A 376 -14.14 -13.20 -20.40
CA GLN A 376 -12.70 -13.00 -20.49
C GLN A 376 -11.95 -13.65 -19.30
N SER A 377 -12.52 -13.64 -18.10
CA SER A 377 -11.86 -14.19 -16.89
C SER A 377 -11.75 -15.73 -16.90
N VAL A 378 -12.71 -16.43 -17.50
CA VAL A 378 -12.70 -17.91 -17.65
C VAL A 378 -11.44 -18.41 -18.39
N ASN A 379 -10.83 -17.57 -19.23
CA ASN A 379 -9.66 -17.94 -20.04
C ASN A 379 -8.31 -17.62 -19.38
N THR A 380 -8.31 -17.08 -18.16
CA THR A 380 -7.07 -16.71 -17.45
C THR A 380 -6.80 -17.65 -16.28
N ASP A 381 -5.86 -18.57 -16.46
CA ASP A 381 -5.55 -19.71 -15.57
C ASP A 381 -4.99 -19.30 -14.18
N THR A 382 -4.76 -18.02 -13.96
CA THR A 382 -4.10 -17.50 -12.78
C THR A 382 -4.83 -16.26 -12.28
N TYR A 383 -5.62 -16.47 -11.24
CA TYR A 383 -5.92 -15.43 -10.24
C TYR A 383 -6.94 -14.34 -10.65
N ASN A 384 -8.24 -14.56 -10.39
CA ASN A 384 -9.09 -13.61 -9.64
C ASN A 384 -10.55 -14.09 -9.37
N LYS A 385 -10.76 -15.33 -8.91
CA LYS A 385 -12.09 -15.83 -8.49
C LYS A 385 -12.88 -14.82 -7.62
N HIS A 386 -12.20 -14.15 -6.69
CA HIS A 386 -12.82 -13.09 -5.89
C HIS A 386 -13.46 -11.95 -6.72
N MET A 387 -12.82 -11.56 -7.83
CA MET A 387 -13.33 -10.55 -8.77
C MET A 387 -14.55 -11.06 -9.53
N ASP A 388 -14.58 -12.32 -9.95
CA ASP A 388 -15.77 -12.90 -10.60
C ASP A 388 -16.98 -12.78 -9.69
N ASN A 389 -16.83 -13.09 -8.40
CA ASN A 389 -17.91 -12.88 -7.44
C ASN A 389 -18.34 -11.40 -7.34
N ILE A 390 -17.42 -10.43 -7.37
CA ILE A 390 -17.79 -9.00 -7.42
C ILE A 390 -18.59 -8.68 -8.69
N LEU A 391 -18.21 -9.26 -9.83
CA LEU A 391 -18.91 -9.09 -11.10
C LEU A 391 -20.31 -9.71 -11.08
N TYR A 392 -20.47 -10.93 -10.60
CA TYR A 392 -21.78 -11.59 -10.46
C TYR A 392 -22.71 -10.83 -9.51
N GLN A 393 -22.19 -10.34 -8.38
CA GLN A 393 -22.94 -9.48 -7.46
C GLN A 393 -23.40 -8.20 -8.16
N THR A 394 -22.47 -7.49 -8.82
CA THR A 394 -22.78 -6.25 -9.54
C THR A 394 -23.76 -6.47 -10.69
N LEU A 395 -23.65 -7.60 -11.41
CA LEU A 395 -24.56 -7.95 -12.49
C LEU A 395 -26.00 -8.03 -11.98
N TRP A 396 -26.18 -8.73 -10.86
CA TRP A 396 -27.47 -8.83 -10.19
C TRP A 396 -27.95 -7.49 -9.63
N GLU A 397 -27.08 -6.69 -8.99
CA GLU A 397 -27.43 -5.36 -8.47
C GLU A 397 -27.99 -4.44 -9.54
N LEU A 398 -27.35 -4.41 -10.72
CA LEU A 398 -27.67 -3.43 -11.74
C LEU A 398 -28.82 -3.86 -12.67
N ASN A 399 -29.03 -5.16 -12.85
CA ASN A 399 -29.96 -5.69 -13.86
C ASN A 399 -31.06 -6.58 -13.24
N GLY A 400 -30.86 -7.06 -12.02
CA GLY A 400 -31.85 -7.79 -11.24
C GLY A 400 -32.45 -8.98 -12.00
N PRO A 401 -33.79 -9.14 -12.01
CA PRO A 401 -34.47 -10.30 -12.61
C PRO A 401 -34.19 -10.56 -14.09
N GLU A 402 -33.69 -9.57 -14.84
CA GLU A 402 -33.33 -9.76 -16.26
C GLU A 402 -32.16 -10.74 -16.42
N GLU A 403 -31.29 -10.84 -15.42
CA GLU A 403 -30.11 -11.72 -15.42
C GLU A 403 -30.38 -13.11 -14.85
N ARG A 404 -31.61 -13.36 -14.40
CA ARG A 404 -31.98 -14.54 -13.62
C ARG A 404 -31.61 -15.87 -14.28
N GLU A 405 -31.90 -16.03 -15.56
CA GLU A 405 -31.58 -17.28 -16.28
C GLU A 405 -30.07 -17.50 -16.34
N PHE A 406 -29.32 -16.43 -16.64
CA PHE A 406 -27.86 -16.47 -16.64
C PHE A 406 -27.28 -16.80 -15.25
N MET A 407 -27.81 -16.18 -14.19
CA MET A 407 -27.35 -16.42 -12.81
C MET A 407 -27.65 -17.84 -12.33
N LEU A 408 -28.82 -18.39 -12.67
CA LEU A 408 -29.16 -19.79 -12.37
C LEU A 408 -28.26 -20.76 -13.13
N ASP A 409 -28.04 -20.51 -14.42
CA ASP A 409 -27.18 -21.37 -15.23
C ASP A 409 -25.74 -21.36 -14.72
N TRP A 410 -25.18 -20.17 -14.46
CA TRP A 410 -23.87 -20.01 -13.85
C TRP A 410 -23.78 -20.72 -12.50
N PHE A 411 -24.72 -20.48 -11.59
CA PHE A 411 -24.67 -21.04 -10.24
C PHE A 411 -24.56 -22.56 -10.23
N TYR A 412 -25.26 -23.25 -11.14
CA TYR A 412 -25.24 -24.71 -11.22
C TYR A 412 -24.15 -25.31 -12.11
N ASN A 413 -23.65 -24.56 -13.10
CA ASN A 413 -22.60 -25.03 -14.00
C ASN A 413 -21.20 -24.60 -13.56
N ASN A 414 -21.11 -23.70 -12.58
CA ASN A 414 -19.85 -23.31 -11.99
C ASN A 414 -19.23 -24.49 -11.23
N THR A 415 -17.92 -24.65 -11.36
CA THR A 415 -17.16 -25.70 -10.66
C THR A 415 -16.50 -25.17 -9.39
N ASP A 416 -16.56 -23.85 -9.18
CA ASP A 416 -15.89 -23.17 -8.08
C ASP A 416 -16.83 -22.85 -6.91
N ARG A 417 -16.91 -23.81 -5.99
CA ARG A 417 -17.79 -23.77 -4.83
C ARG A 417 -17.63 -22.53 -3.94
N ILE A 418 -16.42 -21.99 -3.84
CA ILE A 418 -16.14 -20.80 -3.02
C ILE A 418 -16.90 -19.57 -3.57
N LEU A 419 -17.14 -19.51 -4.88
CA LEU A 419 -17.87 -18.40 -5.51
C LEU A 419 -19.36 -18.52 -5.30
N GLU A 420 -19.90 -19.73 -5.43
CA GLU A 420 -21.30 -20.02 -5.11
C GLU A 420 -21.62 -19.59 -3.67
N ASP A 421 -20.79 -19.99 -2.70
CA ASP A 421 -20.98 -19.65 -1.28
C ASP A 421 -21.01 -18.14 -1.03
N ARG A 422 -20.05 -17.42 -1.63
CA ARG A 422 -19.95 -15.95 -1.48
C ARG A 422 -21.11 -15.23 -2.15
N PHE A 423 -21.57 -15.74 -3.29
CA PHE A 423 -22.71 -15.18 -3.99
C PHE A 423 -24.02 -15.41 -3.24
N LEU A 424 -24.23 -16.60 -2.68
CA LEU A 424 -25.38 -16.89 -1.82
C LEU A 424 -25.36 -16.01 -0.55
N ALA A 425 -24.21 -15.89 0.11
CA ALA A 425 -24.07 -15.02 1.27
C ALA A 425 -24.39 -13.55 0.93
N TYR A 426 -24.07 -13.11 -0.28
CA TYR A 426 -24.45 -11.80 -0.79
C TYR A 426 -25.97 -11.69 -0.99
N LEU A 427 -26.60 -12.61 -1.74
CA LEU A 427 -28.06 -12.59 -1.99
C LEU A 427 -28.86 -12.59 -0.68
N CYS A 428 -28.37 -13.33 0.31
CA CYS A 428 -28.99 -13.41 1.62
C CYS A 428 -28.87 -12.12 2.46
N LYS A 429 -27.86 -11.29 2.17
CA LYS A 429 -27.66 -9.98 2.79
C LYS A 429 -28.40 -8.87 2.04
N ALA A 430 -28.54 -8.99 0.72
CA ALA A 430 -29.36 -8.10 -0.08
C ALA A 430 -30.81 -8.19 0.41
N ASP A 431 -31.29 -7.17 1.13
CA ASP A 431 -32.67 -7.09 1.64
C ASP A 431 -33.65 -6.71 0.52
N GLU A 432 -33.53 -7.40 -0.60
CA GLU A 432 -34.24 -7.08 -1.83
C GLU A 432 -35.15 -8.24 -2.23
N ARG A 433 -36.38 -7.87 -2.58
CA ARG A 433 -37.41 -8.79 -3.08
C ARG A 433 -36.91 -9.64 -4.27
N ALA A 434 -36.06 -9.06 -5.12
CA ALA A 434 -35.47 -9.77 -6.25
C ALA A 434 -34.51 -10.86 -5.77
N ALA A 435 -33.59 -10.57 -4.85
CA ALA A 435 -32.63 -11.55 -4.35
C ALA A 435 -33.32 -12.76 -3.70
N LEU A 436 -34.40 -12.52 -2.95
CA LEU A 436 -35.24 -13.59 -2.40
C LEU A 436 -35.91 -14.44 -3.49
N ALA A 437 -36.34 -13.84 -4.60
CA ALA A 437 -36.90 -14.57 -5.71
C ALA A 437 -35.83 -15.48 -6.36
N LEU A 438 -34.61 -15.00 -6.55
CA LEU A 438 -33.51 -15.81 -7.07
C LEU A 438 -33.12 -16.94 -6.12
N ILE A 439 -33.00 -16.68 -4.81
CA ILE A 439 -32.77 -17.74 -3.80
C ILE A 439 -33.88 -18.79 -3.87
N LYS A 440 -35.13 -18.35 -4.02
CA LYS A 440 -36.27 -19.25 -4.15
C LYS A 440 -36.15 -20.13 -5.39
N GLU A 441 -35.76 -19.57 -6.52
CA GLU A 441 -35.57 -20.31 -7.76
C GLU A 441 -34.40 -21.29 -7.64
N ILE A 442 -33.29 -20.90 -7.00
CA ILE A 442 -32.18 -21.81 -6.69
C ILE A 442 -32.69 -23.00 -5.85
N VAL A 443 -33.38 -22.78 -4.73
CA VAL A 443 -33.84 -23.90 -3.87
C VAL A 443 -34.85 -24.81 -4.59
N LEU A 444 -35.68 -24.25 -5.47
CA LEU A 444 -36.70 -25.00 -6.22
C LEU A 444 -36.14 -25.67 -7.49
N ASP A 445 -34.96 -25.31 -7.96
CA ASP A 445 -34.35 -25.93 -9.14
C ASP A 445 -34.06 -27.42 -8.87
N PRO A 446 -34.34 -28.33 -9.82
CA PRO A 446 -34.02 -29.75 -9.68
C PRO A 446 -32.53 -30.02 -9.42
N ARG A 447 -31.63 -29.18 -9.94
CA ARG A 447 -30.18 -29.28 -9.76
C ARG A 447 -29.75 -28.97 -8.32
N PHE A 448 -30.61 -28.38 -7.48
CA PHE A 448 -30.32 -28.11 -6.07
C PHE A 448 -29.92 -29.38 -5.30
N GLU A 449 -30.46 -30.54 -5.66
CA GLU A 449 -30.11 -31.83 -5.04
C GLU A 449 -28.67 -32.29 -5.36
N GLN A 450 -28.02 -31.67 -6.35
CA GLN A 450 -26.65 -31.98 -6.76
C GLN A 450 -25.61 -31.14 -6.00
N LEU A 451 -26.05 -30.12 -5.26
CA LEU A 451 -25.15 -29.30 -4.45
C LEU A 451 -24.58 -30.11 -3.29
N ASN A 452 -23.35 -29.77 -2.88
CA ASN A 452 -22.74 -30.45 -1.75
C ASN A 452 -23.40 -29.99 -0.43
N TYR A 453 -23.13 -30.74 0.63
CA TYR A 453 -23.64 -30.46 1.97
C TYR A 453 -23.31 -29.04 2.49
N ASP A 454 -22.14 -28.48 2.16
CA ASP A 454 -21.69 -27.18 2.68
C ASP A 454 -22.56 -26.01 2.16
N HIS A 455 -22.96 -26.04 0.88
CA HIS A 455 -23.85 -25.04 0.29
C HIS A 455 -25.21 -24.96 0.98
N VAL A 456 -25.76 -26.13 1.30
CA VAL A 456 -27.09 -26.21 1.90
C VAL A 456 -27.06 -25.70 3.36
N ILE A 457 -25.95 -25.91 4.08
CA ILE A 457 -25.75 -25.32 5.42
C ILE A 457 -25.64 -23.81 5.35
N HIS A 458 -24.88 -23.25 4.41
CA HIS A 458 -24.73 -21.79 4.32
C HIS A 458 -26.06 -21.09 4.05
N LEU A 459 -26.96 -21.71 3.29
CA LEU A 459 -28.33 -21.25 3.12
C LEU A 459 -29.16 -21.35 4.42
N ASP A 460 -29.05 -22.47 5.14
CA ASP A 460 -29.87 -22.77 6.32
C ASP A 460 -29.42 -22.02 7.58
N ALA A 461 -28.12 -22.03 7.87
CA ALA A 461 -27.58 -21.68 9.18
C ALA A 461 -27.64 -20.19 9.54
N GLU A 462 -27.59 -19.31 8.54
CA GLU A 462 -27.64 -17.85 8.77
C GLU A 462 -28.93 -17.19 8.30
N TYR A 463 -29.65 -17.75 7.31
CA TYR A 463 -30.63 -16.96 6.55
C TYR A 463 -32.02 -17.59 6.47
N ILE A 464 -32.14 -18.86 6.10
CA ILE A 464 -33.45 -19.51 5.97
C ILE A 464 -34.10 -19.72 7.35
N TRP A 465 -33.34 -20.04 8.41
CA TRP A 465 -33.88 -20.12 9.78
C TRP A 465 -34.53 -18.83 10.27
N ASN A 466 -33.96 -17.68 9.92
CA ASN A 466 -34.54 -16.38 10.24
C ASN A 466 -35.87 -16.13 9.48
N TRP A 467 -36.17 -16.93 8.46
CA TRP A 467 -37.30 -16.74 7.56
C TRP A 467 -38.43 -17.77 7.71
N THR A 468 -38.16 -19.01 8.15
CA THR A 468 -39.14 -20.12 8.13
C THR A 468 -39.83 -20.47 9.45
N ALA A 469 -39.46 -19.87 10.59
CA ALA A 469 -40.07 -20.08 11.93
C ALA A 469 -40.09 -21.51 12.50
N GLU A 470 -39.89 -22.55 11.70
CA GLU A 470 -39.77 -23.95 12.10
C GLU A 470 -38.34 -24.46 11.89
N LYS A 471 -37.75 -25.02 12.95
CA LYS A 471 -36.46 -25.69 12.86
C LYS A 471 -36.66 -27.04 12.16
N VAL A 472 -36.05 -27.23 11.00
CA VAL A 472 -35.95 -28.56 10.37
C VAL A 472 -34.91 -29.37 11.16
N PRO A 473 -35.25 -30.51 11.77
CA PRO A 473 -34.30 -31.32 12.52
C PRO A 473 -33.20 -31.84 11.59
N TRP A 474 -31.94 -31.62 11.99
CA TRP A 474 -30.78 -31.85 11.16
C TRP A 474 -30.05 -33.16 11.51
N LYS A 475 -29.59 -33.91 10.50
CA LYS A 475 -28.72 -35.10 10.61
C LYS A 475 -27.72 -35.14 9.45
N ASN A 476 -26.44 -35.36 9.77
CA ASN A 476 -25.40 -35.67 8.78
C ASN A 476 -25.77 -36.92 7.96
N TYR A 477 -25.70 -36.83 6.63
CA TYR A 477 -25.86 -37.97 5.72
C TYR A 477 -24.66 -38.06 4.79
N GLN A 478 -24.14 -39.28 4.60
CA GLN A 478 -23.13 -39.58 3.60
C GLN A 478 -23.81 -40.31 2.43
N ASP A 479 -23.55 -39.90 1.20
CA ASP A 479 -24.00 -40.62 0.02
C ASP A 479 -23.26 -41.97 -0.11
N VAL A 480 -23.65 -42.76 -1.14
CA VAL A 480 -23.03 -44.06 -1.43
C VAL A 480 -21.54 -43.99 -1.80
N SER A 481 -21.02 -42.79 -2.07
CA SER A 481 -19.62 -42.51 -2.38
C SER A 481 -18.85 -41.93 -1.18
N GLY A 482 -19.50 -41.79 -0.02
CA GLY A 482 -18.91 -41.23 1.19
C GLY A 482 -18.85 -39.70 1.22
N ASN A 483 -19.43 -39.01 0.23
CA ASN A 483 -19.53 -37.56 0.26
C ASN A 483 -20.65 -37.14 1.20
N THR A 484 -20.42 -36.05 1.94
CA THR A 484 -21.49 -35.47 2.74
C THR A 484 -22.45 -34.76 1.79
N VAL A 485 -23.70 -35.20 1.76
CA VAL A 485 -24.78 -34.61 0.96
C VAL A 485 -25.92 -34.18 1.86
N ALA A 486 -26.73 -33.22 1.41
CA ALA A 486 -27.93 -32.85 2.14
C ALA A 486 -28.92 -34.03 2.17
N HIS A 487 -29.50 -34.33 3.34
CA HIS A 487 -30.52 -35.37 3.46
C HIS A 487 -31.76 -35.00 2.60
N PRO A 488 -32.36 -35.92 1.84
CA PRO A 488 -33.52 -35.62 0.99
C PRO A 488 -34.68 -34.93 1.74
N ASP A 489 -35.02 -35.40 2.94
CA ASP A 489 -36.06 -34.79 3.79
C ASP A 489 -35.75 -33.33 4.13
N TYR A 490 -34.47 -32.99 4.28
CA TYR A 490 -34.03 -31.63 4.58
C TYR A 490 -34.16 -30.71 3.36
N VAL A 491 -33.77 -31.19 2.17
CA VAL A 491 -34.03 -30.48 0.90
C VAL A 491 -35.53 -30.27 0.68
N GLN A 492 -36.35 -31.29 0.95
CA GLN A 492 -37.81 -31.17 0.88
C GLN A 492 -38.36 -30.15 1.88
N GLY A 493 -37.84 -30.14 3.12
CA GLY A 493 -38.18 -29.15 4.13
C GLY A 493 -37.85 -27.72 3.69
N LEU A 494 -36.67 -27.51 3.12
CA LEU A 494 -36.26 -26.22 2.55
C LEU A 494 -37.18 -25.80 1.40
N ARG A 495 -37.45 -26.68 0.44
CA ARG A 495 -38.36 -26.41 -0.68
C ARG A 495 -39.77 -26.06 -0.20
N ALA A 496 -40.30 -26.79 0.77
CA ALA A 496 -41.61 -26.51 1.36
C ALA A 496 -41.61 -25.13 2.06
N GLY A 497 -40.58 -24.83 2.85
CA GLY A 497 -40.42 -23.53 3.51
C GLY A 497 -40.41 -22.38 2.51
N VAL A 498 -39.53 -22.45 1.51
CA VAL A 498 -39.37 -21.45 0.46
C VAL A 498 -40.63 -21.31 -0.43
N ALA A 499 -41.32 -22.41 -0.71
CA ALA A 499 -42.58 -22.38 -1.47
C ALA A 499 -43.64 -21.50 -0.77
N THR A 500 -43.67 -21.52 0.57
CA THR A 500 -44.61 -20.73 1.39
C THR A 500 -44.17 -19.28 1.64
N TRP A 501 -42.96 -18.88 1.25
CA TRP A 501 -42.50 -17.50 1.40
C TRP A 501 -43.42 -16.51 0.70
N ARG A 502 -44.11 -15.70 1.50
CA ARG A 502 -44.81 -14.51 1.01
C ARG A 502 -43.80 -13.39 0.93
N VAL A 503 -43.46 -13.03 -0.30
CA VAL A 503 -42.58 -11.92 -0.64
C VAL A 503 -43.22 -10.60 -0.19
N GLY A 504 -43.02 -10.22 1.07
CA GLY A 504 -43.67 -9.06 1.69
C GLY A 504 -43.63 -8.96 3.22
N ARG A 505 -43.17 -9.99 3.96
CA ARG A 505 -42.80 -9.78 5.37
C ARG A 505 -41.39 -9.19 5.43
N GLN A 506 -41.27 -7.93 5.85
CA GLN A 506 -39.98 -7.36 6.26
C GLN A 506 -39.39 -8.21 7.40
N ARG A 507 -38.05 -8.31 7.44
CA ARG A 507 -37.31 -8.91 8.55
C ARG A 507 -37.84 -8.35 9.88
N ARG A 508 -38.11 -9.23 10.84
CA ARG A 508 -38.40 -8.83 12.22
C ARG A 508 -37.14 -8.46 12.94
#